data_AF-A0A942TQA3-F1
#
_entry.id   AF-A0A942TQA3-F1
#
_cell.length_a   1.000
_cell.length_b   1.000
_cell.length_c   1.000
_cell.angle_alpha   90.00
_cell.angle_beta   90.00
_cell.angle_gamma   90.00
#
_symmetry.space_group_name_H-M   'P 1'
#
loop_
_entity.id
_entity.type
_entity.pdbx_description
1 polymer ?
#
loop_
_entity_poly.entity_id
_entity_poly.type
_entity_poly.pdbx_seq_one_letter_code
_entity_poly.pdbx_strand_id
1 'polypeptide(L)'
;MKKVYLPLLGITLIFSLSACSNDPSVDNNPKEQVVPTQQSENANTPDDNSKDNSGNKSVGTVTDDNNATNKMQELNFSKFDLEVQYANDQDFDIEYEQGSNNGDYEAKMEDTINDRKLKGMEAFNTIYTQLKDLAIDANTPKADVIQKVLQRFNLSDNYRTLELEYTFKDGTKMEIKDNK
;
A
#
# COMPACT_ATOMS: atom_id res chain seq x y z
N MET A 1 -38.39 -13.24 11.90
CA MET A 1 -37.66 -14.45 11.45
C MET A 1 -38.14 -14.87 10.07
N LYS A 2 -37.24 -15.02 9.11
CA LYS A 2 -37.40 -15.85 7.89
C LYS A 2 -35.99 -16.02 7.30
N LYS A 3 -35.43 -17.22 7.39
CA LYS A 3 -34.11 -17.54 6.79
C LYS A 3 -34.35 -18.03 5.37
N VAL A 4 -33.59 -17.49 4.41
CA VAL A 4 -33.49 -18.05 3.05
C VAL A 4 -32.07 -18.58 2.87
N TYR A 5 -31.95 -19.90 2.78
CA TYR A 5 -30.73 -20.59 2.36
C TYR A 5 -30.89 -20.98 0.89
N LEU A 6 -29.85 -20.80 0.08
CA LEU A 6 -29.76 -21.38 -1.26
C LEU A 6 -28.34 -21.91 -1.47
N PRO A 7 -28.14 -23.14 -1.99
CA PRO A 7 -26.89 -23.86 -1.79
C PRO A 7 -25.87 -23.75 -2.93
N LEU A 8 -24.59 -23.81 -2.53
CA LEU A 8 -23.51 -24.61 -3.11
C LEU A 8 -23.44 -24.79 -4.64
N LEU A 9 -22.38 -24.24 -5.25
CA LEU A 9 -21.77 -24.82 -6.45
C LEU A 9 -20.27 -25.03 -6.19
N GLY A 10 -19.84 -26.28 -6.06
CA GLY A 10 -18.44 -26.64 -5.84
C GLY A 10 -17.69 -26.82 -7.15
N ILE A 11 -16.56 -26.13 -7.33
CA ILE A 11 -15.67 -26.30 -8.49
C ILE A 11 -14.48 -27.17 -8.07
N THR A 12 -14.50 -28.43 -8.50
CA THR A 12 -13.38 -29.36 -8.33
C THR A 12 -12.35 -29.15 -9.45
N LEU A 13 -11.19 -28.56 -9.14
CA LEU A 13 -10.08 -28.51 -10.10
C LEU A 13 -9.39 -29.88 -10.19
N ILE A 14 -9.33 -30.43 -11.40
CA ILE A 14 -8.55 -31.64 -11.71
C ILE A 14 -7.28 -31.20 -12.43
N PHE A 15 -6.12 -31.33 -11.77
CA PHE A 15 -4.82 -31.10 -12.41
C PHE A 15 -4.33 -32.39 -13.08
N SER A 16 -4.48 -32.45 -14.40
CA SER A 16 -3.86 -33.48 -15.24
C SER A 16 -2.36 -33.20 -15.42
N LEU A 17 -1.50 -34.07 -14.89
CA LEU A 17 -0.07 -34.02 -15.22
C LEU A 17 0.13 -34.44 -16.69
N SER A 18 0.89 -33.66 -17.45
CA SER A 18 1.41 -34.03 -18.76
C SER A 18 2.92 -34.19 -18.68
N ALA A 19 3.46 -35.27 -19.26
CA ALA A 19 4.84 -35.69 -19.08
C ALA A 19 5.71 -35.44 -20.33
N CYS A 20 7.00 -35.20 -20.08
CA CYS A 20 8.19 -35.46 -20.91
C CYS A 20 8.20 -35.13 -22.42
N SER A 21 9.26 -34.44 -22.87
CA SER A 21 9.89 -34.71 -24.17
C SER A 21 11.37 -34.31 -24.22
N ASN A 22 12.16 -35.20 -24.84
CA ASN A 22 13.44 -34.98 -25.55
C ASN A 22 14.69 -34.48 -24.82
N ASP A 23 15.40 -35.43 -24.20
CA ASP A 23 16.65 -36.07 -24.70
C ASP A 23 17.86 -35.19 -25.17
N PRO A 24 19.12 -35.61 -24.90
CA PRO A 24 20.30 -34.74 -25.00
C PRO A 24 21.09 -34.85 -26.31
N SER A 25 22.14 -34.05 -26.44
CA SER A 25 23.25 -34.32 -27.38
C SER A 25 24.58 -33.92 -26.73
N VAL A 26 25.46 -34.90 -26.57
CA VAL A 26 26.85 -34.73 -26.12
C VAL A 26 27.74 -34.71 -27.34
N ASP A 27 28.68 -33.77 -27.42
CA ASP A 27 29.84 -33.87 -28.32
C ASP A 27 31.11 -33.43 -27.56
N ASN A 28 32.24 -34.08 -27.85
CA ASN A 28 33.53 -33.88 -27.19
C ASN A 28 34.63 -33.83 -28.23
N ASN A 29 35.50 -32.81 -28.18
CA ASN A 29 36.75 -32.84 -28.94
C ASN A 29 37.87 -32.06 -28.22
N PRO A 30 38.97 -32.71 -27.81
CA PRO A 30 40.07 -32.06 -27.08
C PRO A 30 41.15 -31.49 -28.00
N LYS A 31 42.01 -30.61 -27.43
CA LYS A 31 43.35 -30.29 -27.96
C LYS A 31 44.35 -30.16 -26.82
N GLU A 32 45.56 -30.64 -27.04
CA GLU A 32 46.67 -30.67 -26.06
C GLU A 32 47.66 -29.51 -26.23
N GLN A 33 48.47 -29.31 -25.17
CA GLN A 33 49.80 -28.62 -25.16
C GLN A 33 49.81 -27.09 -25.44
N VAL A 34 50.74 -26.29 -24.89
CA VAL A 34 52.03 -26.56 -24.19
C VAL A 34 52.14 -25.71 -22.89
N VAL A 35 53.00 -26.10 -21.94
CA VAL A 35 53.23 -25.49 -20.60
C VAL A 35 54.76 -25.44 -20.37
N PRO A 36 55.41 -24.34 -19.90
CA PRO A 36 55.30 -23.72 -18.54
C PRO A 36 55.11 -22.16 -18.60
N THR A 37 55.28 -21.29 -17.58
CA THR A 37 56.15 -21.27 -16.38
C THR A 37 55.65 -20.39 -15.21
N GLN A 38 55.87 -20.92 -13.99
CA GLN A 38 56.07 -20.38 -12.61
C GLN A 38 56.17 -18.85 -12.32
N GLN A 39 55.95 -18.34 -11.08
CA GLN A 39 55.21 -18.79 -9.87
C GLN A 39 55.37 -17.73 -8.73
N SER A 40 54.28 -17.13 -8.24
CA SER A 40 54.16 -16.37 -6.95
C SER A 40 52.74 -15.75 -6.91
N GLU A 41 51.95 -15.73 -5.82
CA GLU A 41 51.98 -16.37 -4.50
C GLU A 41 50.51 -16.63 -4.04
N ASN A 42 50.26 -17.38 -2.96
CA ASN A 42 48.91 -17.89 -2.64
C ASN A 42 48.40 -17.57 -1.22
N ALA A 43 47.19 -16.99 -1.11
CA ALA A 43 46.21 -17.19 -0.04
C ALA A 43 44.85 -16.58 -0.46
N ASN A 44 43.88 -17.36 -0.96
CA ASN A 44 42.93 -18.21 -0.21
C ASN A 44 41.61 -17.50 0.17
N THR A 45 40.60 -17.59 -0.70
CA THR A 45 39.17 -17.41 -0.37
C THR A 45 38.43 -18.72 -0.67
N PRO A 46 37.76 -19.35 0.31
CA PRO A 46 36.92 -20.52 0.06
C PRO A 46 35.67 -20.18 -0.76
N ASP A 47 35.32 -21.10 -1.66
CA ASP A 47 34.06 -21.16 -2.42
C ASP A 47 32.95 -21.77 -1.55
N ASP A 48 31.70 -21.28 -1.66
CA ASP A 48 30.53 -22.18 -1.74
C ASP A 48 29.26 -21.54 -2.35
N ASN A 49 28.63 -22.30 -3.25
CA ASN A 49 27.23 -22.31 -3.72
C ASN A 49 26.22 -21.19 -3.34
N SER A 50 25.53 -20.62 -4.34
CA SER A 50 24.29 -21.24 -4.89
C SER A 50 23.42 -20.31 -5.77
N LYS A 51 23.36 -20.63 -7.07
CA LYS A 51 22.21 -20.53 -8.01
C LYS A 51 21.08 -19.50 -7.80
N ASP A 52 20.88 -18.69 -8.85
CA ASP A 52 19.62 -18.06 -9.24
C ASP A 52 18.39 -18.97 -9.14
N ASN A 53 17.23 -18.38 -8.80
CA ASN A 53 15.92 -18.94 -9.13
C ASN A 53 14.87 -17.82 -9.36
N SER A 54 14.60 -17.52 -10.63
CA SER A 54 13.54 -16.58 -11.03
C SER A 54 12.15 -17.22 -10.90
N GLY A 55 11.41 -16.92 -9.83
CA GLY A 55 10.16 -17.63 -9.52
C GLY A 55 9.13 -16.91 -8.63
N ASN A 56 8.58 -15.79 -9.10
CA ASN A 56 7.24 -15.25 -8.76
C ASN A 56 6.72 -15.38 -7.31
N LYS A 57 6.79 -14.28 -6.54
CA LYS A 57 5.58 -13.76 -5.85
C LYS A 57 5.72 -12.27 -5.51
N SER A 58 4.74 -11.46 -5.93
CA SER A 58 4.58 -10.10 -5.41
C SER A 58 3.95 -10.16 -4.02
N VAL A 59 4.80 -10.14 -2.99
CA VAL A 59 4.42 -9.91 -1.59
C VAL A 59 5.36 -8.82 -1.06
N GLY A 60 4.97 -7.57 -1.26
CA GLY A 60 5.72 -6.39 -0.82
C GLY A 60 5.61 -6.16 0.69
N THR A 61 6.20 -7.05 1.48
CA THR A 61 6.07 -7.03 2.95
C THR A 61 7.41 -7.28 3.64
N VAL A 62 8.36 -6.33 3.50
CA VAL A 62 9.34 -5.99 4.54
C VAL A 62 9.70 -4.50 4.42
N THR A 63 8.97 -3.61 5.10
CA THR A 63 9.48 -2.26 5.47
C THR A 63 8.77 -1.74 6.74
N ASP A 64 9.27 -2.20 7.89
CA ASP A 64 9.12 -1.56 9.21
C ASP A 64 7.68 -1.36 9.76
N ASP A 65 6.94 -2.44 9.97
CA ASP A 65 5.57 -2.42 10.54
C ASP A 65 5.48 -1.77 11.95
N ASN A 66 6.59 -1.76 12.70
CA ASN A 66 6.69 -1.04 13.98
C ASN A 66 6.48 0.47 13.79
N ASN A 67 6.96 1.01 12.67
CA ASN A 67 6.86 2.43 12.32
C ASN A 67 5.41 2.86 12.10
N ALA A 68 4.67 2.07 11.30
CA ALA A 68 3.26 2.33 11.02
C ALA A 68 2.40 2.20 12.29
N THR A 69 2.65 1.17 13.10
CA THR A 69 1.94 0.94 14.38
C THR A 69 2.08 2.14 15.32
N ASN A 70 3.29 2.68 15.50
CA ASN A 70 3.53 3.85 16.34
C ASN A 70 2.85 5.10 15.77
N LYS A 71 3.01 5.37 14.47
CA LYS A 71 2.34 6.50 13.79
C LYS A 71 0.82 6.47 13.96
N MET A 72 0.19 5.30 13.91
CA MET A 72 -1.25 5.17 14.13
C MET A 72 -1.70 5.46 15.57
N GLN A 73 -0.80 5.33 16.55
CA GLN A 73 -1.06 5.72 17.95
C GLN A 73 -0.90 7.24 18.16
N GLU A 74 -0.10 7.92 17.33
CA GLU A 74 0.05 9.39 17.34
C GLU A 74 -1.14 10.13 16.71
N LEU A 75 -1.95 9.47 15.87
CA LEU A 75 -3.15 10.06 15.26
C LEU A 75 -4.29 10.20 16.28
N ASN A 76 -5.04 11.30 16.21
CA ASN A 76 -6.22 11.54 17.07
C ASN A 76 -7.52 10.87 16.55
N PHE A 77 -7.42 10.05 15.48
CA PHE A 77 -8.54 9.43 14.77
C PHE A 77 -8.28 7.97 14.39
N SER A 78 -9.36 7.20 14.24
CA SER A 78 -9.36 5.84 13.67
C SER A 78 -9.87 5.81 12.22
N LYS A 79 -10.73 6.76 11.80
CA LYS A 79 -11.12 6.96 10.40
C LYS A 79 -10.96 8.44 10.01
N PHE A 80 -10.39 8.70 8.85
CA PHE A 80 -10.40 9.99 8.16
C PHE A 80 -10.71 9.71 6.68
N ASP A 81 -11.81 10.25 6.18
CA ASP A 81 -12.33 9.99 4.84
C ASP A 81 -12.88 11.29 4.28
N LEU A 82 -12.26 11.79 3.22
CA LEU A 82 -12.43 13.14 2.68
C LEU A 82 -12.60 13.05 1.17
N GLU A 83 -13.67 13.64 0.64
CA GLU A 83 -13.94 13.80 -0.80
C GLU A 83 -14.10 15.30 -1.10
N VAL A 84 -13.32 15.83 -2.05
CA VAL A 84 -13.38 17.26 -2.45
C VAL A 84 -13.53 17.38 -3.97
N GLN A 85 -14.77 17.57 -4.42
CA GLN A 85 -15.11 17.69 -5.84
C GLN A 85 -15.01 19.15 -6.33
N TYR A 86 -14.43 19.35 -7.51
CA TYR A 86 -14.32 20.63 -8.20
C TYR A 86 -15.09 20.63 -9.53
N ALA A 87 -14.89 21.66 -10.35
CA ALA A 87 -15.39 21.69 -11.73
C ALA A 87 -14.51 20.83 -12.66
N ASN A 88 -15.02 20.54 -13.87
CA ASN A 88 -14.31 19.78 -14.92
C ASN A 88 -13.91 18.35 -14.50
N ASP A 89 -14.74 17.71 -13.67
CA ASP A 89 -14.57 16.34 -13.19
C ASP A 89 -13.19 16.11 -12.51
N GLN A 90 -12.72 17.13 -11.79
CA GLN A 90 -11.55 17.07 -10.92
C GLN A 90 -11.98 16.84 -9.45
N ASP A 91 -11.24 15.99 -8.76
CA ASP A 91 -11.47 15.53 -7.40
C ASP A 91 -10.16 15.42 -6.60
N PHE A 92 -10.32 15.35 -5.28
CA PHE A 92 -9.24 15.04 -4.34
C PHE A 92 -9.82 14.25 -3.17
N ASP A 93 -9.45 12.98 -3.12
CA ASP A 93 -10.01 11.99 -2.22
C ASP A 93 -8.93 11.38 -1.33
N ILE A 94 -9.25 11.20 -0.04
CA ILE A 94 -8.40 10.51 0.93
C ILE A 94 -9.26 9.55 1.72
N GLU A 95 -8.81 8.30 1.81
CA GLU A 95 -9.41 7.29 2.67
C GLU A 95 -8.35 6.74 3.62
N TYR A 96 -8.58 6.81 4.92
CA TYR A 96 -7.82 6.11 5.95
C TYR A 96 -8.77 5.50 6.98
N GLU A 97 -8.65 4.19 7.21
CA GLU A 97 -9.36 3.49 8.28
C GLU A 97 -8.39 2.53 8.99
N GLN A 98 -8.33 2.62 10.31
CA GLN A 98 -7.58 1.70 11.16
C GLN A 98 -8.37 0.41 11.34
N GLY A 99 -7.75 -0.74 11.02
CA GLY A 99 -8.36 -2.05 11.18
C GLY A 99 -8.52 -2.49 12.64
N SER A 100 -9.30 -3.55 12.84
CA SER A 100 -9.59 -4.11 14.17
C SER A 100 -8.39 -4.81 14.83
N ASN A 101 -7.33 -5.11 14.07
CA ASN A 101 -6.11 -5.75 14.57
C ASN A 101 -5.00 -4.71 14.78
N ASN A 102 -4.07 -4.95 15.70
CA ASN A 102 -2.93 -4.04 15.88
C ASN A 102 -1.99 -4.08 14.66
N GLY A 103 -1.71 -2.91 14.08
CA GLY A 103 -0.91 -2.77 12.85
C GLY A 103 -1.70 -2.81 11.54
N ASP A 104 -3.01 -3.11 11.60
CA ASP A 104 -3.92 -3.25 10.45
C ASP A 104 -4.53 -1.90 10.06
N TYR A 105 -4.55 -1.57 8.76
CA TYR A 105 -5.15 -0.35 8.22
C TYR A 105 -5.37 -0.41 6.71
N GLU A 106 -6.36 0.36 6.23
CA GLU A 106 -6.43 0.78 4.84
C GLU A 106 -6.01 2.26 4.70
N ALA A 107 -5.36 2.58 3.58
CA ALA A 107 -4.99 3.95 3.22
C ALA A 107 -4.98 4.11 1.71
N LYS A 108 -5.67 5.13 1.20
CA LYS A 108 -5.77 5.49 -0.23
C LYS A 108 -5.76 7.01 -0.38
N MET A 109 -5.24 7.50 -1.49
CA MET A 109 -5.32 8.91 -1.90
C MET A 109 -5.44 8.97 -3.42
N GLU A 110 -6.40 9.74 -3.92
CA GLU A 110 -6.65 9.95 -5.35
C GLU A 110 -6.74 11.46 -5.61
N ASP A 111 -5.93 11.98 -6.51
CA ASP A 111 -5.77 13.40 -6.79
C ASP A 111 -5.71 13.57 -8.31
N THR A 112 -6.86 13.83 -8.94
CA THR A 112 -6.93 14.05 -10.39
C THR A 112 -6.55 15.47 -10.80
N ILE A 113 -6.35 16.38 -9.84
CA ILE A 113 -5.79 17.71 -10.06
C ILE A 113 -4.30 17.59 -10.48
N ASN A 114 -3.57 16.64 -9.87
CA ASN A 114 -2.14 16.41 -10.11
C ASN A 114 -1.81 15.03 -10.74
N ASP A 115 -2.81 14.28 -11.21
CA ASP A 115 -2.71 12.90 -11.76
C ASP A 115 -1.92 11.93 -10.85
N ARG A 116 -2.28 11.92 -9.55
CA ARG A 116 -1.58 11.15 -8.52
C ARG A 116 -2.52 10.18 -7.80
N LYS A 117 -2.13 8.90 -7.70
CA LYS A 117 -2.92 7.85 -7.02
C LYS A 117 -2.02 7.01 -6.13
N LEU A 118 -2.28 7.00 -4.82
CA LEU A 118 -1.47 6.32 -3.80
C LEU A 118 -2.31 5.29 -3.04
N LYS A 119 -1.70 4.18 -2.63
CA LYS A 119 -2.34 3.16 -1.77
C LYS A 119 -1.37 2.59 -0.74
N GLY A 120 -1.90 2.06 0.36
CA GLY A 120 -1.13 1.44 1.44
C GLY A 120 -0.10 2.38 2.08
N MET A 121 1.12 1.90 2.28
CA MET A 121 2.18 2.61 3.02
C MET A 121 2.51 4.00 2.45
N GLU A 122 2.43 4.25 1.13
CA GLU A 122 2.72 5.58 0.58
C GLU A 122 1.57 6.58 0.87
N ALA A 123 0.32 6.14 0.72
CA ALA A 123 -0.84 6.91 1.11
C ALA A 123 -0.79 7.22 2.61
N PHE A 124 -0.60 6.19 3.44
CA PHE A 124 -0.53 6.34 4.90
C PHE A 124 0.55 7.33 5.35
N ASN A 125 1.77 7.24 4.82
CA ASN A 125 2.83 8.20 5.18
C ASN A 125 2.50 9.64 4.74
N THR A 126 1.85 9.81 3.58
CA THR A 126 1.38 11.13 3.12
C THR A 126 0.30 11.68 4.05
N ILE A 127 -0.72 10.87 4.36
CA ILE A 127 -1.86 11.21 5.22
C ILE A 127 -1.38 11.54 6.65
N TYR A 128 -0.58 10.68 7.27
CA TYR A 128 0.03 10.91 8.59
C TYR A 128 0.82 12.23 8.62
N THR A 129 1.63 12.50 7.60
CA THR A 129 2.47 13.72 7.56
C THR A 129 1.62 15.00 7.59
N GLN A 130 0.48 15.02 6.89
CA GLN A 130 -0.41 16.18 6.88
C GLN A 130 -1.36 16.25 8.09
N LEU A 131 -1.74 15.11 8.68
CA LEU A 131 -2.84 15.04 9.66
C LEU A 131 -2.42 14.80 11.11
N LYS A 132 -1.20 14.35 11.41
CA LYS A 132 -0.77 14.06 12.80
C LYS A 132 -0.97 15.25 13.76
N ASP A 133 -0.71 16.47 13.27
CA ASP A 133 -0.84 17.70 14.04
C ASP A 133 -2.22 18.38 13.85
N LEU A 134 -3.22 17.72 13.26
CA LEU A 134 -4.54 18.32 12.97
C LEU A 134 -5.36 18.46 14.27
N ALA A 135 -5.40 19.68 14.80
CA ALA A 135 -6.21 20.03 15.96
C ALA A 135 -7.67 20.36 15.57
N ILE A 136 -8.52 19.34 15.56
CA ILE A 136 -10.00 19.45 15.53
C ILE A 136 -10.62 18.57 16.60
N ASP A 137 -11.79 18.97 17.09
CA ASP A 137 -12.60 18.25 18.08
C ASP A 137 -14.10 18.38 17.75
N ALA A 138 -14.97 17.66 18.47
CA ALA A 138 -16.43 17.70 18.25
C ALA A 138 -17.08 19.09 18.51
N ASN A 139 -16.34 20.05 19.07
CA ASN A 139 -16.81 21.43 19.30
C ASN A 139 -16.29 22.42 18.24
N THR A 140 -15.34 22.00 17.39
CA THR A 140 -14.73 22.85 16.37
C THR A 140 -15.78 23.22 15.31
N PRO A 141 -16.00 24.51 15.00
CA PRO A 141 -17.00 24.93 14.03
C PRO A 141 -16.76 24.29 12.65
N LYS A 142 -17.85 23.89 11.95
CA LYS A 142 -17.78 23.28 10.60
C LYS A 142 -16.87 24.06 9.64
N ALA A 143 -16.98 25.39 9.62
CA ALA A 143 -16.17 26.25 8.75
C ALA A 143 -14.67 26.15 9.08
N ASP A 144 -14.32 26.16 10.36
CA ASP A 144 -12.94 26.02 10.85
C ASP A 144 -12.37 24.63 10.51
N VAL A 145 -13.17 23.56 10.61
CA VAL A 145 -12.75 22.21 10.20
C VAL A 145 -12.44 22.17 8.71
N ILE A 146 -13.36 22.68 7.86
CA ILE A 146 -13.18 22.76 6.41
C ILE A 146 -11.91 23.54 6.07
N GLN A 147 -11.74 24.74 6.63
CA GLN A 147 -10.57 25.57 6.38
C GLN A 147 -9.27 24.87 6.79
N LYS A 148 -9.23 24.24 7.97
CA LYS A 148 -8.06 23.49 8.45
C LYS A 148 -7.73 22.31 7.54
N VAL A 149 -8.72 21.53 7.10
CA VAL A 149 -8.51 20.36 6.24
C VAL A 149 -8.00 20.76 4.86
N LEU A 150 -8.61 21.76 4.22
CA LEU A 150 -8.12 22.30 2.95
C LEU A 150 -6.66 22.78 3.07
N GLN A 151 -6.33 23.49 4.16
CA GLN A 151 -4.97 23.94 4.45
C GLN A 151 -3.96 22.81 4.69
N ARG A 152 -4.37 21.62 5.14
CA ARG A 152 -3.44 20.46 5.31
C ARG A 152 -3.05 19.80 3.99
N PHE A 153 -3.85 19.98 2.94
CA PHE A 153 -3.59 19.39 1.63
C PHE A 153 -3.32 20.43 0.53
N ASN A 154 -3.14 21.71 0.92
CA ASN A 154 -2.99 22.86 0.01
C ASN A 154 -4.13 22.99 -1.02
N LEU A 155 -5.33 22.56 -0.63
CA LEU A 155 -6.52 22.56 -1.48
C LEU A 155 -7.14 23.94 -1.56
N SER A 156 -7.83 24.20 -2.67
CA SER A 156 -8.48 25.47 -2.96
C SER A 156 -9.90 25.50 -2.41
N ASP A 157 -10.40 26.67 -2.03
CA ASP A 157 -11.75 26.82 -1.46
C ASP A 157 -12.86 26.94 -2.54
N ASN A 158 -12.51 26.87 -3.83
CA ASN A 158 -13.44 26.86 -4.96
C ASN A 158 -13.99 25.45 -5.31
N TYR A 159 -14.04 24.54 -4.33
CA TYR A 159 -14.74 23.26 -4.46
C TYR A 159 -16.24 23.46 -4.72
N ARG A 160 -16.87 22.48 -5.36
CA ARG A 160 -18.33 22.36 -5.51
C ARG A 160 -18.95 21.57 -4.37
N THR A 161 -18.29 20.48 -3.98
CA THR A 161 -18.70 19.58 -2.90
C THR A 161 -17.50 19.31 -2.00
N LEU A 162 -17.71 19.29 -0.69
CA LEU A 162 -16.74 18.75 0.26
C LEU A 162 -17.48 17.87 1.26
N GLU A 163 -17.04 16.63 1.38
CA GLU A 163 -17.56 15.64 2.33
C GLU A 163 -16.42 15.09 3.19
N LEU A 164 -16.64 14.96 4.49
CA LEU A 164 -15.66 14.48 5.46
C LEU A 164 -16.34 13.61 6.52
N GLU A 165 -15.97 12.34 6.60
CA GLU A 165 -16.19 11.50 7.78
C GLU A 165 -14.92 11.45 8.63
N TYR A 166 -15.05 11.76 9.91
CA TYR A 166 -13.96 11.71 10.89
C TYR A 166 -14.41 10.93 12.12
N THR A 167 -13.72 9.82 12.44
CA THR A 167 -13.97 9.04 13.65
C THR A 167 -12.80 9.21 14.61
N PHE A 168 -13.05 9.81 15.77
CA PHE A 168 -12.09 10.01 16.85
C PHE A 168 -11.68 8.67 17.49
N LYS A 169 -10.52 8.60 18.15
CA LYS A 169 -10.05 7.37 18.83
C LYS A 169 -10.99 6.83 19.92
N ASP A 170 -11.91 7.63 20.44
CA ASP A 170 -12.94 7.21 21.41
C ASP A 170 -14.20 6.60 20.75
N GLY A 171 -14.27 6.61 19.41
CA GLY A 171 -15.42 6.16 18.62
C GLY A 171 -16.46 7.26 18.34
N THR A 172 -16.26 8.49 18.82
CA THR A 172 -17.09 9.64 18.44
C THR A 172 -16.96 9.89 16.93
N LYS A 173 -18.07 10.21 16.26
CA LYS A 173 -18.10 10.57 14.84
C LYS A 173 -18.39 12.05 14.62
N MET A 174 -17.73 12.64 13.64
CA MET A 174 -18.05 13.92 13.02
C MET A 174 -18.25 13.66 11.52
N GLU A 175 -19.37 14.17 10.98
CA GLU A 175 -19.70 14.13 9.56
C GLU A 175 -19.92 15.56 9.09
N ILE A 176 -19.21 15.99 8.05
CA ILE A 176 -19.35 17.32 7.43
C ILE A 176 -19.67 17.15 5.96
N LYS A 177 -20.73 17.82 5.50
CA LYS A 177 -21.08 17.97 4.08
C LYS A 177 -21.28 19.44 3.76
N ASP A 178 -20.63 19.93 2.71
CA ASP A 178 -20.67 21.31 2.24
C ASP A 178 -20.79 21.39 0.73
N ASN A 179 -21.56 22.35 0.21
CA ASN A 179 -21.91 22.48 -1.20
C ASN A 179 -21.91 23.97 -1.57
N LYS A 180 -21.44 24.33 -2.77
CA LYS A 180 -21.28 25.72 -3.26
C LYS A 180 -21.89 25.94 -4.64
#